data_AF-A0A3C1FT41-F1
#
_entry.id   AF-A0A3C1FT41-F1
#
_cell.length_a   1.000
_cell.length_b   1.000
_cell.length_c   1.000
_cell.angle_alpha   90.00
_cell.angle_beta   90.00
_cell.angle_gamma   90.00
#
_symmetry.space_group_name_H-M   'P 1'
#
loop_
_entity.id
_entity.type
_entity.pdbx_description
1 polymer ?
#
loop_
_entity_poly.entity_id
_entity_poly.type
_entity_poly.pdbx_seq_one_letter_code
_entity_poly.pdbx_strand_id
1 'polypeptide(L)' 'MTNAAIRDKLIAQLGKLPYDLQLRVVNFATSLIPKGITGKNLLKFERAIPADKLQLMSKSIEESCEKVDSSEW' A
#
# COMPACT_ATOMS: atom_id res chain seq x y z
N MET A 1 -17.40 -1.42 16.36
CA MET A 1 -17.28 -1.46 17.84
C MET A 1 -16.22 -2.48 18.21
N THR A 2 -15.23 -2.09 19.03
CA THR A 2 -14.17 -3.02 19.48
C THR A 2 -14.74 -3.98 20.50
N ASN A 3 -14.49 -5.29 20.33
CA ASN A 3 -14.90 -6.30 21.29
C ASN A 3 -14.27 -6.01 22.67
N ALA A 4 -15.08 -5.97 23.73
CA ALA A 4 -14.63 -5.61 25.08
C ALA A 4 -13.49 -6.52 25.59
N ALA A 5 -13.57 -7.83 25.35
CA ALA A 5 -12.52 -8.77 25.76
C ALA A 5 -11.19 -8.50 25.06
N ILE A 6 -11.22 -8.08 23.79
CA ILE A 6 -10.02 -7.71 23.03
C ILE A 6 -9.44 -6.39 23.56
N ARG A 7 -10.30 -5.41 23.84
CA ARG A 7 -9.90 -4.11 24.40
C ARG A 7 -9.19 -4.28 25.74
N ASP A 8 -9.78 -5.02 26.66
CA ASP A 8 -9.25 -5.16 28.02
C ASP A 8 -7.92 -5.92 28.02
N LYS A 9 -7.81 -6.96 27.18
CA LYS A 9 -6.55 -7.68 26.98
C LYS A 9 -5.45 -6.77 26.42
N LEU A 10 -5.77 -5.91 25.45
CA LEU A 10 -4.81 -4.95 24.89
C LEU A 10 -4.33 -3.95 25.94
N ILE A 11 -5.25 -3.38 26.74
CA ILE A 11 -4.90 -2.45 27.83
C ILE A 11 -3.99 -3.13 28.86
N ALA A 12 -4.33 -4.36 29.27
CA ALA A 12 -3.54 -5.12 30.24
C ALA A 12 -2.12 -5.48 29.74
N GLN A 13 -1.95 -5.68 28.43
CA GLN A 13 -0.63 -5.92 27.83
C GLN A 13 0.16 -4.63 27.65
N LEU A 14 -0.49 -3.54 27.19
CA LEU A 14 0.14 -2.23 27.04
C LEU A 14 0.68 -1.68 28.35
N GLY A 15 -0.06 -1.86 29.46
CA GLY A 15 0.37 -1.42 30.79
C GLY A 15 1.64 -2.10 31.32
N LYS A 16 2.10 -3.19 30.69
CA LYS A 16 3.34 -3.90 31.03
C LYS A 16 4.54 -3.46 30.18
N LEU A 17 4.30 -2.68 29.12
CA LEU A 17 5.34 -2.27 28.19
C LEU A 17 5.93 -0.92 28.61
N PRO A 18 7.23 -0.69 28.37
CA PRO A 18 7.82 0.65 28.43
C PRO A 18 7.22 1.56 27.35
N TYR A 19 7.32 2.88 27.57
CA TYR A 19 6.63 3.90 26.78
C TYR A 19 6.90 3.83 25.28
N ASP A 20 8.14 3.57 24.89
CA ASP A 20 8.56 3.45 23.48
C ASP A 20 7.84 2.29 22.77
N LEU A 21 7.69 1.15 23.46
CA LEU A 21 6.98 0.00 22.93
C LEU A 21 5.46 0.21 22.91
N GLN A 22 4.90 0.95 23.87
CA GLN A 22 3.50 1.38 23.79
C GLN A 22 3.26 2.24 22.54
N LEU A 23 4.14 3.22 22.27
CA LEU A 23 4.06 4.07 21.09
C LEU A 23 4.17 3.24 19.79
N ARG A 24 5.04 2.24 19.77
CA ARG A 24 5.17 1.32 18.62
C ARG A 24 3.88 0.55 18.34
N VAL A 25 3.19 0.07 19.38
CA VAL A 25 1.89 -0.62 19.24
C VAL A 25 0.83 0.32 18.66
N VAL A 26 0.78 1.57 19.13
CA VAL A 26 -0.14 2.58 18.59
C VAL A 26 0.15 2.82 17.10
N ASN A 27 1.41 3.06 16.74
CA ASN A 27 1.81 3.29 15.35
C ASN A 27 1.46 2.10 14.44
N PHE A 28 1.67 0.88 14.93
CA PHE A 28 1.29 -0.32 14.21
C PHE A 28 -0.23 -0.40 14.01
N ALA A 29 -1.03 -0.22 15.07
CA ALA A 29 -2.48 -0.25 14.96
C ALA A 29 -3.02 0.81 13.98
N THR A 30 -2.44 2.02 13.98
CA THR A 30 -2.75 3.06 13.00
C THR A 30 -2.39 2.65 11.57
N SER A 31 -1.28 1.92 11.38
CA SER A 31 -0.86 1.45 10.05
C SER A 31 -1.80 0.40 9.44
N LEU A 32 -2.55 -0.33 10.27
CA LEU A 32 -3.53 -1.32 9.82
C LEU A 32 -4.79 -0.69 9.23
N ILE A 33 -5.02 0.60 9.47
CA ILE A 33 -6.14 1.31 8.84
C ILE A 33 -5.84 1.38 7.34
N PRO A 34 -6.70 0.80 6.47
CA PRO A 34 -6.44 0.77 5.04
C PRO A 34 -6.17 2.17 4.50
N LYS A 35 -4.96 2.38 3.98
CA LYS A 35 -4.57 3.60 3.29
C LYS A 35 -4.85 3.38 1.81
N GLY A 36 -6.01 3.80 1.33
CA GLY A 36 -6.40 3.63 -0.06
C GLY A 36 -7.86 3.98 -0.30
N ILE A 37 -8.23 4.08 -1.57
CA ILE A 37 -9.63 4.19 -1.98
C ILE A 37 -10.19 2.81 -2.29
N THR A 38 -11.50 2.63 -2.10
CA THR A 38 -12.15 1.37 -2.45
C THR A 38 -12.00 1.08 -3.94
N GLY A 39 -11.94 -0.19 -4.34
CA GLY A 39 -11.85 -0.58 -5.75
C GLY A 39 -12.98 0.00 -6.60
N LYS A 40 -14.17 0.18 -6.03
CA LYS A 40 -15.31 0.86 -6.66
C LYS A 40 -14.96 2.28 -7.13
N ASN A 41 -14.13 3.01 -6.37
CA ASN A 41 -13.70 4.36 -6.72
C ASN A 41 -12.66 4.38 -7.85
N LEU A 42 -12.05 3.23 -8.18
CA LEU A 42 -11.10 3.09 -9.29
C LEU A 42 -11.80 2.88 -10.64
N LEU A 43 -13.07 2.47 -10.65
CA LEU A 43 -13.81 2.22 -11.91
C LEU A 43 -13.88 3.44 -12.82
N LYS A 44 -13.82 4.66 -12.27
CA LYS A 44 -13.74 5.90 -13.07
C LYS A 44 -12.50 6.00 -13.97
N PHE A 45 -11.48 5.18 -13.70
CA PHE A 45 -10.25 5.10 -14.50
C PHE A 45 -10.27 3.93 -15.49
N GLU A 46 -11.34 3.14 -15.54
CA GLU A 46 -11.46 2.05 -16.52
C GLU A 46 -11.39 2.62 -17.95
N ARG A 47 -10.47 2.08 -18.77
CA ARG A 47 -10.21 2.57 -20.15
C ARG A 47 -9.94 4.08 -20.24
N ALA A 48 -9.48 4.71 -19.14
CA ALA A 48 -9.22 6.14 -19.12
C ALA A 48 -7.95 6.54 -19.90
N ILE A 49 -7.12 5.58 -20.31
CA ILE A 49 -5.93 5.84 -21.12
C ILE A 49 -6.33 5.80 -22.60
N PRO A 50 -6.23 6.93 -23.34
CA PRO A 50 -6.49 6.97 -24.77
C PRO A 50 -5.52 6.08 -25.57
N ALA A 51 -5.96 5.60 -26.73
CA ALA A 51 -5.20 4.65 -27.55
C ALA A 51 -3.82 5.18 -27.99
N ASP A 52 -3.71 6.47 -28.30
CA ASP A 52 -2.43 7.12 -28.65
C ASP A 52 -1.45 7.10 -27.47
N LYS A 53 -1.96 7.26 -26.24
CA LYS A 53 -1.15 7.18 -25.02
C LYS A 53 -0.71 5.74 -24.74
N LEU A 54 -1.56 4.76 -25.02
CA LEU A 54 -1.18 3.35 -24.94
C LEU A 54 -0.04 3.02 -25.92
N GLN A 55 -0.16 3.48 -27.18
CA GLN A 55 0.90 3.30 -28.19
C GLN A 55 2.23 3.96 -27.76
N LEU A 56 2.16 5.17 -27.20
CA LEU A 56 3.35 5.86 -26.68
C LEU A 56 4.02 5.08 -25.54
N MET A 57 3.22 4.53 -24.62
CA MET A 57 3.73 3.70 -23.52
C MET A 57 4.41 2.42 -24.05
N SER A 58 3.76 1.69 -24.96
CA SER A 58 4.34 0.49 -25.58
C SER A 58 5.68 0.80 -26.25
N LYS A 59 5.73 1.84 -27.08
CA LYS A 59 6.96 2.26 -27.76
C LYS A 59 8.09 2.59 -26.77
N SER A 60 7.78 3.29 -25.68
CA SER A 60 8.76 3.67 -24.68
C SER A 60 9.35 2.44 -23.94
N ILE A 61 8.51 1.44 -23.68
CA ILE A 61 8.93 0.17 -23.04
C ILE A 61 9.87 -0.60 -23.99
N GLU A 62 9.49 -0.77 -25.25
CA GLU A 62 10.30 -1.48 -26.25
C GLU A 62 11.65 -0.79 -26.51
N GLU A 63 11.66 0.54 -26.58
CA GLU A 63 12.86 1.30 -26.92
C GLU A 63 13.86 1.43 -25.76
N SER A 64 13.38 1.39 -24.51
CA SER A 64 14.18 1.77 -23.32
C SER A 64 14.18 0.75 -22.17
N CYS A 65 13.14 -0.06 -21.99
CA CYS A 65 13.05 -1.02 -20.89
C CYS A 65 13.39 -2.45 -21.31
N GLU A 66 13.06 -2.84 -22.54
CA GLU A 66 13.24 -4.21 -23.04
C GLU A 66 14.56 -4.42 -23.77
N LYS A 67 15.31 -3.35 -24.06
CA LYS A 67 16.69 -3.45 -24.56
C LYS A 67 17.62 -3.82 -23.42
N VAL A 68 17.76 -5.11 -23.18
CA VAL A 68 18.88 -5.64 -22.40
C VAL A 68 20.13 -5.56 -23.27
N ASP A 69 21.08 -4.71 -22.91
CA ASP A 69 22.40 -4.73 -23.55
C ASP A 69 23.13 -6.02 -23.14
N SER A 70 23.22 -6.96 -24.09
CA SER A 70 23.89 -8.24 -23.87
C SER A 70 25.41 -8.10 -23.74
N SER A 71 25.97 -6.91 -23.97
CA SER A 71 27.39 -6.59 -23.83
C SER A 71 27.76 -5.89 -22.51
N GLU A 72 26.77 -5.54 -21.69
CA GLU A 72 26.98 -4.96 -20.35
C GLU A 72 27.15 -6.01 -19.22
N TRP A 73 27.29 -7.29 -19.56
CA TRP A 73 27.47 -8.42 -18.61
C TRP A 73 28.78 -9.18 -18.84
#